data_AF-A0ABD6YJ77-F1
#
_entry.id   AF-A0ABD6YJ77-F1
#
_cell.length_a   1.000
_cell.length_b   1.000
_cell.length_c   1.000
_cell.angle_alpha   90.00
_cell.angle_beta   90.00
_cell.angle_gamma   90.00
#
_symmetry.space_group_name_H-M   'P 1'
#
loop_
_entity.id
_entity.type
_entity.pdbx_description
1 polymer ?
#
loop_
_entity_poly.entity_id
_entity_poly.type
_entity_poly.pdbx_seq_one_letter_code
_entity_poly.pdbx_strand_id
1 'polypeptide(L)'
;MPELKMQDAQLLLKKIYANPKNYDLKSIDGVVSGGDDQVSFRLYKTKEKVVFEVIVDELIFKNSTGDWTNSLIMLENAIRKIEGEAENSKIEQAIDKLRKYLAEE
;
A
#
# COMPACT_ATOMS: atom_id res chain seq x y z
N MET A 1 -13.96 -6.81 18.26
CA MET A 1 -12.63 -6.45 17.71
C MET A 1 -11.97 -5.50 18.68
N PRO A 2 -10.72 -5.76 19.11
CA PRO A 2 -9.95 -4.81 19.90
C PRO A 2 -9.77 -3.46 19.19
N GLU A 3 -9.71 -2.38 19.95
CA GLU A 3 -9.44 -1.04 19.42
C GLU A 3 -7.93 -0.88 19.15
N LEU A 4 -7.60 -0.34 17.97
CA LEU A 4 -6.26 0.14 17.68
C LEU A 4 -6.15 1.59 18.18
N LYS A 5 -5.26 1.84 19.13
CA LYS A 5 -5.05 3.19 19.66
C LYS A 5 -4.58 4.13 18.55
N MET A 6 -5.03 5.39 18.62
CA MET A 6 -4.68 6.42 17.63
C MET A 6 -3.16 6.56 17.46
N GLN A 7 -2.39 6.54 18.55
CA GLN A 7 -0.94 6.69 18.50
C GLN A 7 -0.26 5.54 17.75
N ASP A 8 -0.71 4.30 17.99
CA ASP A 8 -0.16 3.11 17.33
C ASP A 8 -0.52 3.09 15.83
N ALA A 9 -1.77 3.48 15.50
CA ALA A 9 -2.23 3.65 14.13
C ALA A 9 -1.38 4.68 13.35
N GLN A 10 -1.13 5.85 13.95
CA GLN A 10 -0.31 6.90 13.34
C GLN A 10 1.15 6.45 13.15
N LEU A 11 1.71 5.75 14.14
CA LEU A 11 3.07 5.24 14.05
C LEU A 11 3.22 4.21 12.92
N LEU A 12 2.26 3.30 12.77
CA LEU A 12 2.26 2.32 11.69
C LEU A 12 2.17 2.99 10.32
N LEU A 13 1.25 3.95 10.13
CA LEU A 13 1.16 4.71 8.89
C LEU A 13 2.47 5.43 8.56
N LYS A 14 3.11 6.06 9.56
CA LYS A 14 4.41 6.70 9.36
C LYS A 14 5.48 5.71 8.89
N LYS A 15 5.51 4.50 9.43
CA LYS A 15 6.43 3.43 8.99
C LYS A 15 6.15 2.99 7.54
N ILE A 16 4.87 2.84 7.19
CA ILE A 16 4.45 2.49 5.82
C ILE A 16 4.88 3.57 4.83
N TYR A 17 4.63 4.85 5.12
CA TYR A 17 5.01 5.96 4.24
C TYR A 17 6.52 6.14 4.08
N ALA A 18 7.30 5.79 5.11
CA ALA A 18 8.75 5.87 5.03
C ALA A 18 9.31 4.89 3.98
N ASN A 19 8.73 3.70 3.85
CA ASN A 19 9.19 2.65 2.94
C ASN A 19 8.02 1.86 2.33
N PRO A 20 7.20 2.47 1.45
CA PRO A 20 5.95 1.86 0.99
C PRO A 20 6.16 0.58 0.18
N LYS A 21 7.31 0.44 -0.50
CA LYS A 21 7.66 -0.76 -1.28
C LYS A 21 7.85 -2.02 -0.43
N ASN A 22 8.05 -1.88 0.88
CA ASN A 22 8.28 -3.01 1.78
C ASN A 22 6.97 -3.70 2.21
N TYR A 23 5.81 -3.13 1.88
CA TYR A 23 4.51 -3.56 2.43
C TYR A 23 3.56 -4.15 1.38
N ASP A 24 4.06 -4.62 0.22
CA ASP A 24 3.23 -5.21 -0.86
C ASP A 24 1.89 -4.50 -1.09
N LEU A 25 1.96 -3.16 -1.22
CA LEU A 25 0.76 -2.31 -1.21
C LEU A 25 -0.12 -2.56 -2.43
N LYS A 26 -1.43 -2.66 -2.20
CA LYS A 26 -2.44 -2.89 -3.24
C LYS A 26 -3.67 -2.02 -3.00
N SER A 27 -4.28 -1.53 -4.07
CA SER A 27 -5.57 -0.83 -4.02
C SER A 27 -6.59 -1.58 -4.89
N ILE A 28 -7.67 -2.06 -4.26
CA ILE A 28 -8.73 -2.81 -4.92
C ILE A 28 -10.07 -2.26 -4.44
N ASP A 29 -10.94 -1.84 -5.36
CA ASP A 29 -12.31 -1.36 -5.06
C ASP A 29 -12.38 -0.29 -3.96
N GLY A 30 -11.41 0.62 -3.91
CA GLY A 30 -11.34 1.69 -2.90
C GLY A 30 -10.88 1.22 -1.51
N VAL A 31 -10.34 0.00 -1.43
CA VAL A 31 -9.66 -0.55 -0.27
C VAL A 31 -8.16 -0.57 -0.55
N VAL A 32 -7.41 0.19 0.24
CA VAL A 32 -5.96 0.07 0.28
C VAL A 32 -5.59 -1.02 1.27
N SER A 33 -4.71 -1.93 0.88
CA SER A 33 -4.20 -2.99 1.73
C SER A 33 -2.69 -3.14 1.55
N GLY A 34 -2.05 -3.78 2.51
CA GLY A 34 -0.63 -4.07 2.47
C GLY A 34 -0.20 -4.83 3.72
N GLY A 35 1.05 -5.24 3.75
CA GLY A 35 1.64 -5.92 4.87
C GLY A 35 3.05 -6.40 4.59
N ASP A 36 3.72 -6.82 5.64
CA ASP A 36 4.98 -7.54 5.62
C ASP A 36 4.81 -8.89 6.35
N ASP A 37 5.92 -9.54 6.68
CA ASP A 37 5.91 -10.83 7.38
C ASP A 37 5.34 -10.77 8.81
N GLN A 38 5.18 -9.57 9.38
CA GLN A 38 4.76 -9.36 10.78
C GLN A 38 3.34 -8.82 10.90
N VAL A 39 2.94 -7.94 9.98
CA VAL A 39 1.66 -7.22 10.07
C VAL A 39 1.05 -7.05 8.70
N SER A 40 -0.27 -7.20 8.62
CA SER A 40 -1.05 -6.74 7.47
C SER A 40 -2.08 -5.71 7.88
N PHE A 41 -2.55 -4.93 6.92
CA PHE A 41 -3.47 -3.85 7.20
C PHE A 41 -4.41 -3.57 6.04
N ARG A 42 -5.52 -2.91 6.36
CA ARG A 42 -6.51 -2.42 5.39
C ARG A 42 -6.96 -1.03 5.79
N LEU A 43 -7.02 -0.13 4.82
CA LEU A 43 -7.55 1.21 4.93
C LEU A 43 -8.69 1.36 3.93
N TYR A 44 -9.91 1.56 4.40
CA TYR A 44 -11.09 1.55 3.55
C TYR A 44 -12.14 2.55 3.99
N LYS A 45 -12.91 3.04 3.03
CA LYS A 45 -14.03 3.95 3.29
C LYS A 45 -15.28 3.15 3.65
N THR A 46 -15.91 3.52 4.76
CA THR A 46 -17.28 3.15 5.10
C THR A 46 -18.23 4.31 4.79
N LYS A 47 -19.54 4.12 4.94
CA LYS A 47 -20.54 5.19 4.66
C LYS A 47 -20.27 6.49 5.43
N GLU A 48 -19.71 6.40 6.64
CA GLU A 48 -19.55 7.55 7.54
C GLU A 48 -18.10 8.03 7.67
N LYS A 49 -17.11 7.15 7.47
CA LYS A 49 -15.71 7.42 7.80
C LYS A 49 -14.75 6.42 7.16
N VAL A 50 -13.47 6.77 7.12
CA VAL A 50 -12.42 5.83 6.76
C VAL A 50 -12.03 5.01 8.00
N VAL A 51 -11.82 3.72 7.81
CA VAL A 51 -11.43 2.76 8.85
C VAL A 51 -10.04 2.25 8.55
N PHE A 52 -9.21 2.19 9.59
CA PHE A 52 -7.92 1.52 9.56
C PHE A 52 -7.98 0.23 10.37
N GLU A 53 -7.73 -0.90 9.71
CA GLU A 53 -7.61 -2.22 10.33
C GLU A 53 -6.19 -2.73 10.22
N VAL A 54 -5.71 -3.34 11.30
CA VAL A 54 -4.39 -3.95 11.41
C VAL A 54 -4.58 -5.38 11.89
N ILE A 55 -3.99 -6.33 11.18
CA ILE A 55 -4.05 -7.75 11.47
C ILE A 55 -2.66 -8.21 11.91
N VAL A 56 -2.58 -8.78 13.12
CA VAL A 56 -1.37 -9.39 13.70
C VAL A 56 -1.79 -10.70 14.33
N ASP A 57 -1.11 -11.81 14.01
CA ASP A 57 -1.42 -13.14 14.56
C ASP A 57 -2.92 -13.48 14.51
N GLU A 58 -3.56 -13.22 13.36
CA GLU A 58 -5.00 -13.40 13.11
C GLU A 58 -5.94 -12.47 13.93
N LEU A 59 -5.41 -11.64 14.84
CA LEU A 59 -6.16 -10.65 15.59
C LEU A 59 -6.30 -9.35 14.81
N ILE A 60 -7.54 -8.85 14.71
CA ILE A 60 -7.86 -7.63 13.98
C ILE A 60 -8.10 -6.48 14.95
N PHE A 61 -7.24 -5.47 14.88
CA PHE A 61 -7.35 -4.21 15.60
C PHE A 61 -7.92 -3.14 14.68
N LYS A 62 -8.86 -2.33 15.17
CA LYS A 62 -9.54 -1.32 14.35
C LYS A 62 -9.41 0.07 14.96
N ASN A 63 -9.01 1.05 14.14
CA ASN A 63 -9.20 2.46 14.44
C ASN A 63 -10.20 3.07 13.47
N SER A 64 -11.26 3.66 14.02
CA SER A 64 -12.25 4.41 13.23
C SER A 64 -12.58 5.77 13.88
N THR A 65 -11.67 6.27 14.71
CA THR A 65 -11.83 7.54 15.42
C THR A 65 -10.98 8.66 14.79
N GLY A 66 -10.04 8.33 13.91
CA GLY A 66 -9.21 9.29 13.18
C GLY A 66 -9.73 9.68 11.80
N ASP A 67 -9.27 10.84 11.32
CA ASP A 67 -9.44 11.24 9.92
C ASP A 67 -8.37 10.58 9.05
N TRP A 68 -8.71 9.41 8.53
CA TRP A 68 -7.83 8.63 7.67
C TRP A 68 -8.01 8.93 6.18
N THR A 69 -8.83 9.94 5.81
CA THR A 69 -9.11 10.27 4.40
C THR A 69 -7.85 10.66 3.65
N ASN A 70 -7.04 11.55 4.25
CA ASN A 70 -5.76 11.95 3.67
C ASN A 70 -4.77 10.78 3.60
N SER A 71 -4.82 9.88 4.57
CA SER A 71 -3.95 8.70 4.58
C SER A 71 -4.30 7.74 3.45
N LEU A 72 -5.59 7.54 3.18
CA LEU A 72 -6.06 6.72 2.06
C LEU A 72 -5.54 7.28 0.73
N ILE A 73 -5.73 8.58 0.51
CA ILE A 73 -5.28 9.26 -0.72
C ILE A 73 -3.75 9.16 -0.88
N MET A 74 -2.99 9.35 0.20
CA MET A 74 -1.53 9.27 0.16
C MET A 74 -1.04 7.87 -0.21
N LEU A 75 -1.65 6.81 0.36
CA LEU A 75 -1.28 5.44 0.01
C LEU A 75 -1.67 5.07 -1.43
N GLU A 76 -2.84 5.49 -1.90
CA GLU A 76 -3.24 5.29 -3.30
C GLU A 76 -2.23 5.93 -4.27
N ASN A 77 -1.77 7.15 -3.96
CA ASN A 77 -0.75 7.82 -4.77
C ASN A 77 0.60 7.12 -4.70
N ALA A 78 0.99 6.59 -3.53
CA ALA A 78 2.23 5.82 -3.39
C ALA A 78 2.18 4.54 -4.22
N ILE A 79 1.04 3.82 -4.23
CA ILE A 79 0.81 2.62 -5.05
C ILE A 79 0.97 2.96 -6.54
N ARG A 80 0.25 3.97 -7.04
CA ARG A 80 0.35 4.40 -8.45
C ARG A 80 1.77 4.74 -8.87
N LYS A 81 2.54 5.39 -7.99
CA LYS A 81 3.94 5.72 -8.25
C LYS A 81 4.80 4.45 -8.37
N ILE A 82 4.63 3.49 -7.46
CA ILE A 82 5.35 2.21 -7.49
C ILE A 82 5.01 1.42 -8.76
N GLU A 83 3.74 1.36 -9.13
CA GLU A 83 3.28 0.68 -10.34
C GLU A 83 3.87 1.32 -11.60
N GLY A 84 3.85 2.66 -11.71
CA GLY A 84 4.44 3.37 -12.84
C GLY A 84 5.96 3.19 -12.95
N GLU A 85 6.68 3.15 -11.82
CA GLU A 85 8.12 2.83 -11.80
C GLU A 85 8.40 1.40 -12.31
N ALA A 86 7.57 0.43 -11.90
CA ALA A 86 7.69 -0.95 -12.34
C ALA A 86 7.36 -1.14 -13.83
N GLU A 87 6.34 -0.44 -14.34
CA GLU A 87 5.98 -0.44 -15.75
C GLU A 87 7.09 0.15 -16.63
N ASN A 88 7.64 1.32 -16.24
CA ASN A 88 8.76 1.93 -16.95
C ASN A 88 9.96 0.99 -17.04
N SER A 89 10.32 0.32 -15.94
CA SER A 89 11.42 -0.66 -15.96
C SER A 89 11.16 -1.85 -16.90
N LYS A 90 9.91 -2.34 -16.97
CA LYS A 90 9.53 -3.41 -17.93
C LYS A 90 9.64 -2.94 -19.38
N ILE A 91 9.25 -1.69 -19.66
CA ILE A 91 9.36 -1.09 -20.99
C ILE A 91 10.83 -1.01 -21.40
N GLU A 92 11.71 -0.50 -20.52
CA GLU A 92 13.15 -0.42 -20.78
C GLU A 92 13.76 -1.80 -21.08
N GLN A 93 13.43 -2.82 -20.26
CA GLN A 93 13.89 -4.20 -20.50
C GLN A 93 13.38 -4.77 -21.82
N ALA A 94 12.16 -4.46 -22.23
CA ALA A 94 11.60 -4.91 -23.49
C ALA A 94 12.29 -4.25 -24.70
N ILE A 95 12.58 -2.94 -24.61
CA ILE A 95 13.33 -2.20 -25.63
C ILE A 95 14.74 -2.78 -25.79
N ASP A 96 15.43 -3.06 -24.68
CA ASP A 96 16.78 -3.63 -24.72
C ASP A 96 16.80 -5.03 -25.33
N LYS A 97 15.80 -5.88 -25.03
CA LYS A 97 15.65 -7.19 -25.68
C LYS A 97 15.42 -7.06 -27.18
N LEU A 98 14.55 -6.14 -27.60
CA LEU A 98 14.28 -5.88 -29.01
C LEU A 98 15.55 -5.43 -29.74
N ARG A 99 16.32 -4.50 -29.16
CA ARG A 99 17.59 -4.02 -29.73
C ARG A 99 18.60 -5.14 -29.89
N LYS A 100 18.75 -6.03 -28.90
CA LYS A 100 19.64 -7.19 -28.99
C LYS A 100 19.24 -8.11 -30.12
N TYR A 101 17.96 -8.47 -30.21
CA TYR A 101 17.45 -9.32 -31.27
C TYR A 101 17.69 -8.75 -32.67
N LEU A 102 17.48 -7.45 -32.86
CA LEU A 102 17.72 -6.78 -34.15
C LEU A 102 19.21 -6.64 -34.51
N ALA A 103 20.11 -6.81 -33.54
CA ALA A 103 21.56 -6.72 -33.73
C ALA A 103 22.23 -8.09 -33.94
N GLU A 104 21.49 -9.19 -33.75
CA GLU A 104 21.95 -10.55 -34.06
C GLU A 104 21.62 -10.84 -35.54
N GLU A 105 22.64 -10.87 -36.41
CA GLU A 105 22.57 -11.30 -37.83
C GLU A 105 22.38 -12.82 -37.97
#